data_AF-A0A842XZS9-F1
#
_entry.id   AF-A0A842XZS9-F1
#
_cell.length_a   1.000
_cell.length_b   1.000
_cell.length_c   1.000
_cell.angle_alpha   90.00
_cell.angle_beta   90.00
_cell.angle_gamma   90.00
#
_symmetry.space_group_name_H-M   'P 1'
#
loop_
_entity.id
_entity.type
_entity.pdbx_description
1 polymer ?
#
loop_
_entity_poly.entity_id
_entity_poly.type
_entity_poly.pdbx_seq_one_letter_code
_entity_poly.pdbx_strand_id
1 'polypeptide(L)'
;DDRLRAAGITYITGAGATPGILTAAAAIAANSFIEVTGVDINFGVGISNWESYRATIREDIAHLDGFSLEKAGKMPCSEIMAELERRNGILDIHNMEHADDVLLERAGVVSRDKVTVGGMVDTRNPKKPVSTTMTLRGKTFDGEVSSHRFILGDETTMAANVVGPALGWMKAGLEFNARCIYGVFGSAEIMPRFVK
;
A
#
# COMPACT_ATOMS: atom_id res chain seq x y z
N ASP A 1 -9.03 18.19 6.43
CA ASP A 1 -8.01 18.42 7.46
C ASP A 1 -8.56 19.26 8.61
N ASP A 2 -9.06 20.47 8.34
CA ASP A 2 -9.55 21.43 9.35
C ASP A 2 -10.54 20.86 10.39
N ARG A 3 -11.51 20.03 9.95
CA ARG A 3 -12.47 19.39 10.85
C ARG A 3 -11.80 18.49 11.90
N LEU A 4 -10.75 17.78 11.52
CA LEU A 4 -10.01 16.89 12.43
C LEU A 4 -9.10 17.69 13.36
N ARG A 5 -8.46 18.76 12.85
CA ARG A 5 -7.70 19.70 13.68
C ARG A 5 -8.56 20.36 14.74
N ALA A 6 -9.74 20.86 14.36
CA ALA A 6 -10.69 21.49 15.28
C ALA A 6 -11.22 20.52 16.35
N ALA A 7 -11.29 19.22 16.04
CA ALA A 7 -11.68 18.18 16.98
C ALA A 7 -10.54 17.67 17.88
N GLY A 8 -9.31 18.17 17.74
CA GLY A 8 -8.14 17.66 18.48
C GLY A 8 -7.70 16.25 18.05
N ILE A 9 -8.06 15.83 16.82
CA ILE A 9 -7.77 14.49 16.30
C ILE A 9 -6.49 14.51 15.47
N THR A 10 -5.58 13.60 15.80
CA THR A 10 -4.43 13.24 14.96
C THR A 10 -4.77 11.97 14.19
N TYR A 11 -5.10 12.10 12.91
CA TYR A 11 -5.52 11.00 12.06
C TYR A 11 -4.36 10.54 11.18
N ILE A 12 -3.98 9.26 11.26
CA ILE A 12 -3.00 8.68 10.36
C ILE A 12 -3.71 7.89 9.26
N THR A 13 -3.45 8.24 8.00
CA THR A 13 -3.99 7.54 6.82
C THR A 13 -2.92 6.74 6.10
N GLY A 14 -3.32 5.67 5.41
CA GLY A 14 -2.42 4.84 4.61
C GLY A 14 -1.28 4.22 5.42
N ALA A 15 -1.60 3.59 6.54
CA ALA A 15 -0.64 3.09 7.53
C ALA A 15 -0.49 1.55 7.53
N GLY A 16 -0.78 0.89 6.40
CA GLY A 16 -0.71 -0.56 6.26
C GLY A 16 0.61 -1.04 5.64
N ALA A 17 0.50 -1.94 4.65
CA ALA A 17 1.63 -2.39 3.85
C ALA A 17 1.86 -1.43 2.66
N THR A 18 0.83 -1.29 1.84
CA THR A 18 0.71 -0.31 0.76
C THR A 18 -0.77 0.09 0.78
N PRO A 19 -1.10 1.38 0.93
CA PRO A 19 -0.20 2.44 1.35
C PRO A 19 0.23 2.21 2.81
N GLY A 20 1.46 2.55 3.14
CA GLY A 20 2.07 2.27 4.43
C GLY A 20 3.58 2.06 4.35
N ILE A 21 4.06 0.89 4.78
CA ILE A 21 5.51 0.63 4.88
C ILE A 21 6.24 0.83 3.55
N LEU A 22 5.63 0.45 2.42
CA LEU A 22 6.22 0.64 1.09
C LEU A 22 6.23 2.11 0.66
N THR A 23 5.17 2.86 0.97
CA THR A 23 5.10 4.31 0.75
C THR A 23 6.18 5.04 1.56
N ALA A 24 6.34 4.69 2.82
CA ALA A 24 7.36 5.25 3.70
C ALA A 24 8.78 4.89 3.22
N ALA A 25 8.99 3.66 2.76
CA ALA A 25 10.26 3.24 2.17
C ALA A 25 10.58 4.04 0.89
N ALA A 26 9.58 4.32 0.04
CA ALA A 26 9.76 5.19 -1.14
C ALA A 26 10.12 6.62 -0.72
N ALA A 27 9.42 7.19 0.26
CA ALA A 27 9.72 8.53 0.79
C ALA A 27 11.15 8.63 1.35
N ILE A 28 11.63 7.59 2.03
CA ILE A 28 13.03 7.53 2.50
C ILE A 28 13.99 7.42 1.32
N ALA A 29 13.74 6.49 0.39
CA ALA A 29 14.62 6.21 -0.74
C ALA A 29 14.78 7.39 -1.71
N ALA A 30 13.79 8.27 -1.79
CA ALA A 30 13.78 9.46 -2.63
C ALA A 30 14.92 10.45 -2.34
N ASN A 31 15.41 10.49 -1.09
CA ASN A 31 16.39 11.48 -0.62
C ASN A 31 17.78 11.37 -1.27
N SER A 32 18.04 10.33 -2.08
CA SER A 32 19.29 10.20 -2.86
C SER A 32 19.19 10.83 -4.26
N PHE A 33 18.00 11.27 -4.68
CA PHE A 33 17.74 11.74 -6.04
C PHE A 33 17.36 13.22 -6.04
N ILE A 34 17.88 13.97 -7.02
CA ILE A 34 17.42 15.34 -7.30
C ILE A 34 16.08 15.34 -8.03
N GLU A 35 15.75 14.25 -8.72
CA GLU A 35 14.48 14.03 -9.40
C GLU A 35 14.07 12.56 -9.27
N VAL A 36 12.88 12.30 -8.76
CA VAL A 36 12.26 10.97 -8.80
C VAL A 36 11.51 10.82 -10.12
N THR A 37 11.85 9.78 -10.88
CA THR A 37 11.27 9.52 -12.21
C THR A 37 10.19 8.45 -12.19
N GLY A 38 10.10 7.66 -11.13
CA GLY A 38 8.94 6.81 -10.88
C GLY A 38 9.08 5.93 -9.65
N VAL A 39 7.93 5.48 -9.15
CA VAL A 39 7.82 4.52 -8.05
C VAL A 39 6.93 3.38 -8.52
N ASP A 40 7.45 2.16 -8.45
CA ASP A 40 6.75 0.94 -8.81
C ASP A 40 6.58 0.05 -7.58
N ILE A 41 5.34 -0.29 -7.25
CA ILE A 41 4.99 -1.19 -6.15
C ILE A 41 4.35 -2.44 -6.75
N ASN A 42 4.96 -3.59 -6.45
CA ASN A 42 4.47 -4.90 -6.84
C ASN A 42 4.21 -5.73 -5.58
N PHE A 43 2.95 -5.97 -5.23
CA PHE A 43 2.59 -6.76 -4.05
C PHE A 43 2.38 -8.24 -4.38
N GLY A 44 2.62 -9.09 -3.38
CA GLY A 44 2.36 -10.51 -3.44
C GLY A 44 1.60 -10.96 -2.21
N VAL A 45 0.42 -11.52 -2.40
CA VAL A 45 -0.45 -11.98 -1.33
C VAL A 45 -0.79 -13.45 -1.56
N GLY A 46 -0.44 -14.29 -0.59
CA GLY A 46 -0.92 -15.67 -0.53
C GLY A 46 -1.94 -15.80 0.59
N ILE A 47 -3.10 -16.39 0.32
CA ILE A 47 -4.11 -16.72 1.33
C ILE A 47 -4.49 -18.19 1.26
N SER A 48 -4.60 -18.82 2.43
CA SER A 48 -5.02 -20.22 2.55
C SER A 48 -6.51 -20.43 2.33
N ASN A 49 -7.33 -19.39 2.55
CA ASN A 49 -8.77 -19.42 2.33
C ASN A 49 -9.30 -18.00 2.06
N TRP A 50 -9.90 -17.78 0.89
CA TRP A 50 -10.49 -16.49 0.51
C TRP A 50 -11.65 -16.07 1.43
N GLU A 51 -12.32 -17.01 2.09
CA GLU A 51 -13.45 -16.70 2.98
C GLU A 51 -13.06 -15.91 4.23
N SER A 52 -11.80 -16.02 4.66
CA SER A 52 -11.26 -15.21 5.75
C SER A 52 -10.94 -13.77 5.30
N TYR A 53 -10.92 -13.54 3.98
CA TYR A 53 -10.49 -12.31 3.32
C TYR A 53 -11.55 -11.83 2.30
N ARG A 54 -12.84 -12.15 2.51
CA ARG A 54 -13.92 -11.86 1.52
C ARG A 54 -14.01 -10.39 1.15
N ALA A 55 -13.78 -9.49 2.11
CA ALA A 55 -13.86 -8.07 1.89
C ALA A 55 -12.73 -7.60 0.96
N THR A 56 -11.49 -8.00 1.26
CA THR A 56 -10.32 -7.62 0.46
C THR A 56 -10.34 -8.28 -0.91
N ILE A 57 -10.80 -9.53 -1.03
CA ILE A 57 -10.91 -10.20 -2.34
C ILE A 57 -11.95 -9.53 -3.25
N ARG A 58 -13.04 -8.99 -2.69
CA ARG A 58 -13.99 -8.19 -3.49
C ARG A 58 -13.37 -6.90 -3.98
N GLU A 59 -12.57 -6.24 -3.14
CA GLU A 59 -11.82 -5.05 -3.49
C GLU A 59 -10.80 -5.37 -4.61
N ASP A 60 -10.02 -6.44 -4.46
CA ASP A 60 -9.07 -6.92 -5.47
C ASP A 60 -9.75 -7.22 -6.82
N ILE A 61 -10.90 -7.90 -6.80
CA ILE A 61 -11.69 -8.18 -8.01
C ILE A 61 -12.17 -6.88 -8.68
N ALA A 62 -12.49 -5.84 -7.90
CA ALA A 62 -12.95 -4.56 -8.44
C ALA A 62 -11.91 -3.87 -9.33
N HIS A 63 -10.63 -4.20 -9.14
CA HIS A 63 -9.50 -3.65 -9.91
C HIS A 63 -9.07 -4.53 -11.10
N LEU A 64 -9.79 -5.63 -11.37
CA LEU A 64 -9.55 -6.44 -12.55
C LEU A 64 -10.22 -5.84 -13.80
N ASP A 65 -9.64 -6.11 -14.96
CA ASP A 65 -10.23 -5.73 -16.25
C ASP A 65 -11.69 -6.20 -16.38
N GLY A 66 -12.58 -5.27 -16.69
CA GLY A 66 -14.02 -5.52 -16.82
C GLY A 66 -14.80 -5.55 -15.50
N PHE A 67 -14.19 -5.14 -14.39
CA PHE A 67 -14.82 -4.96 -13.10
C PHE A 67 -14.81 -3.50 -12.64
N SER A 68 -15.59 -3.24 -11.59
CA SER A 68 -15.67 -1.96 -10.89
C SER A 68 -16.09 -2.22 -9.44
N LEU A 69 -15.85 -1.27 -8.54
CA LEU A 69 -16.26 -1.38 -7.14
C LEU A 69 -17.76 -1.67 -7.00
N GLU A 70 -18.60 -1.03 -7.81
CA GLU A 70 -20.04 -1.26 -7.82
C GLU A 70 -20.38 -2.69 -8.25
N LYS A 71 -19.75 -3.19 -9.31
CA LYS A 71 -20.00 -4.53 -9.82
C LYS A 71 -19.55 -5.58 -8.80
N ALA A 72 -18.32 -5.49 -8.33
CA ALA A 72 -17.75 -6.43 -7.36
C ALA A 72 -18.50 -6.41 -6.01
N GLY A 73 -18.96 -5.24 -5.57
CA GLY A 73 -19.75 -5.10 -4.33
C GLY A 73 -21.12 -5.78 -4.39
N LYS A 74 -21.71 -5.92 -5.57
CA LYS A 74 -23.02 -6.57 -5.79
C LYS A 74 -22.91 -8.08 -6.08
N MET A 75 -21.71 -8.61 -6.31
CA MET A 75 -21.52 -10.02 -6.67
C MET A 75 -21.87 -10.95 -5.50
N PRO A 76 -22.77 -11.94 -5.71
CA PRO A 76 -22.99 -13.00 -4.74
C PRO A 76 -21.73 -13.87 -4.62
N CYS A 77 -21.61 -14.60 -3.50
CA CYS A 77 -20.44 -15.45 -3.26
C CYS A 77 -20.22 -16.50 -4.37
N SER A 78 -21.30 -17.01 -4.98
CA SER A 78 -21.22 -17.96 -6.09
C SER A 78 -20.55 -17.38 -7.33
N GLU A 79 -20.81 -16.11 -7.66
CA GLU A 79 -20.16 -15.42 -8.79
C GLU A 79 -18.69 -15.13 -8.50
N ILE A 80 -18.37 -14.75 -7.26
CA ILE A 80 -16.98 -14.56 -6.82
C ILE A 80 -16.21 -15.87 -6.96
N MET A 81 -16.79 -16.98 -6.47
CA MET A 81 -16.16 -18.30 -6.59
C MET A 81 -15.97 -18.71 -8.05
N ALA A 82 -16.96 -18.48 -8.92
CA ALA A 82 -16.85 -18.77 -10.35
C ALA A 82 -15.73 -17.96 -11.01
N GLU A 83 -15.58 -16.68 -10.64
CA GLU A 83 -14.52 -15.82 -11.16
C GLU A 83 -13.13 -16.25 -10.66
N LEU A 84 -13.01 -16.63 -9.39
CA LEU A 84 -11.78 -17.19 -8.84
C LEU A 84 -11.42 -18.52 -9.53
N GLU A 85 -12.39 -19.42 -9.74
CA GLU A 85 -12.18 -20.68 -10.46
C GLU A 85 -11.69 -20.44 -11.89
N ARG A 86 -12.32 -19.51 -12.62
CA ARG A 86 -11.94 -19.14 -13.99
C ARG A 86 -10.48 -18.69 -14.10
N ARG A 87 -9.94 -18.14 -13.02
CA ARG A 87 -8.56 -17.61 -12.94
C ARG A 87 -7.61 -18.53 -12.19
N ASN A 88 -8.02 -19.77 -11.91
CA ASN A 88 -7.25 -20.72 -11.10
C ASN A 88 -6.86 -20.17 -9.72
N GLY A 89 -7.65 -19.25 -9.16
CA GLY A 89 -7.39 -18.57 -7.90
C GLY A 89 -6.32 -17.48 -7.96
N ILE A 90 -5.84 -17.08 -9.15
CA ILE A 90 -4.82 -16.03 -9.31
C ILE A 90 -5.47 -14.73 -9.77
N LEU A 91 -5.31 -13.67 -8.99
CA LEU A 91 -5.68 -12.32 -9.38
C LEU A 91 -4.40 -11.56 -9.72
N ASP A 92 -4.20 -11.30 -11.02
CA ASP A 92 -3.12 -10.47 -11.53
C ASP A 92 -3.67 -9.06 -11.76
N ILE A 93 -3.21 -8.09 -10.98
CA ILE A 93 -3.75 -6.74 -10.90
C ILE A 93 -2.68 -5.78 -11.40
N HIS A 94 -3.03 -4.98 -12.41
CA HIS A 94 -2.14 -3.99 -13.00
C HIS A 94 -2.72 -2.59 -12.83
N ASN A 95 -1.85 -1.62 -12.54
CA ASN A 95 -2.21 -0.19 -12.47
C ASN A 95 -3.45 0.08 -11.59
N MET A 96 -3.45 -0.50 -10.40
CA MET A 96 -4.49 -0.32 -9.40
C MET A 96 -4.54 1.15 -8.94
N GLU A 97 -5.74 1.72 -8.86
CA GLU A 97 -5.96 2.99 -8.17
C GLU A 97 -5.60 2.79 -6.70
N HIS A 98 -4.60 3.53 -6.22
CA HIS A 98 -4.02 3.22 -4.93
C HIS A 98 -3.34 4.42 -4.30
N ALA A 99 -3.71 4.75 -3.06
CA ALA A 99 -3.38 6.03 -2.45
C ALA A 99 -1.88 6.27 -2.14
N ASP A 100 -0.99 5.32 -2.44
CA ASP A 100 0.46 5.57 -2.45
C ASP A 100 0.81 6.78 -3.32
N ASP A 101 0.11 6.95 -4.44
CA ASP A 101 0.29 8.02 -5.41
C ASP A 101 0.07 9.41 -4.77
N VAL A 102 -1.09 9.63 -4.16
CA VAL A 102 -1.49 10.88 -3.50
C VAL A 102 -0.65 11.11 -2.24
N LEU A 103 -0.27 10.07 -1.51
CA LEU A 103 0.55 10.22 -0.31
C LEU A 103 1.98 10.63 -0.65
N LEU A 104 2.58 10.08 -1.70
CA LEU A 104 3.91 10.47 -2.18
C LEU A 104 3.90 11.87 -2.82
N GLU A 105 2.87 12.21 -3.60
CA GLU A 105 2.71 13.54 -4.18
C GLU A 105 2.54 14.60 -3.09
N ARG A 106 1.67 14.33 -2.11
CA ARG A 106 1.47 15.24 -0.97
C ARG A 106 2.74 15.43 -0.15
N ALA A 107 3.57 14.40 -0.03
CA ALA A 107 4.88 14.49 0.63
C ALA A 107 5.95 15.20 -0.23
N GLY A 108 5.64 15.59 -1.46
CA GLY A 108 6.56 16.28 -2.37
C GLY A 108 7.60 15.36 -3.00
N VAL A 109 7.37 14.04 -3.01
CA VAL A 109 8.33 13.04 -3.53
C VAL A 109 8.26 12.94 -5.05
N VAL A 110 7.06 12.71 -5.59
CA VAL A 110 6.84 12.49 -7.03
C VAL A 110 5.39 12.77 -7.38
N SER A 111 5.14 13.23 -8.61
CA SER A 111 3.77 13.38 -9.14
C SER A 111 3.05 12.03 -9.20
N ARG A 112 1.74 12.04 -8.91
CA ARG A 112 0.93 10.80 -8.77
C ARG A 112 0.91 9.92 -10.02
N ASP A 113 1.03 10.52 -11.21
CA ASP A 113 1.05 9.81 -12.50
C ASP A 113 2.32 8.95 -12.73
N LYS A 114 3.35 9.14 -11.90
CA LYS A 114 4.59 8.35 -11.93
C LYS A 114 4.63 7.26 -10.88
N VAL A 115 3.51 7.01 -10.18
CA VAL A 115 3.37 5.94 -9.20
C VAL A 115 2.50 4.84 -9.78
N THR A 116 3.06 3.64 -9.89
CA THR A 116 2.35 2.44 -10.35
C THR A 116 2.25 1.44 -9.22
N VAL A 117 1.04 0.93 -8.98
CA VAL A 117 0.77 -0.14 -8.02
C VAL A 117 0.10 -1.29 -8.73
N GLY A 118 0.60 -2.50 -8.49
CA GLY A 118 0.02 -3.73 -8.97
C GLY A 118 0.49 -4.90 -8.12
N GLY A 119 0.07 -6.10 -8.49
CA GLY A 119 0.50 -7.27 -7.75
C GLY A 119 -0.29 -8.52 -8.09
N MET A 120 0.05 -9.58 -7.38
CA MET A 120 -0.52 -10.90 -7.56
C MET A 120 -1.08 -11.43 -6.25
N VAL A 121 -2.35 -11.83 -6.28
CA VAL A 121 -3.02 -12.50 -5.15
C VAL A 121 -3.29 -13.95 -5.54
N ASP A 122 -2.76 -14.90 -4.77
CA ASP A 122 -3.09 -16.32 -4.87
C ASP A 122 -4.08 -16.70 -3.77
N THR A 123 -5.31 -17.01 -4.17
CA THR A 123 -6.41 -17.32 -3.26
C THR A 123 -6.43 -18.76 -2.77
N ARG A 124 -5.46 -19.58 -3.19
CA ARG A 124 -5.40 -21.02 -2.93
C ARG A 124 -4.12 -21.45 -2.25
N ASN A 125 -3.10 -20.59 -2.23
CA ASN A 125 -1.81 -20.85 -1.63
C ASN A 125 -1.49 -19.82 -0.54
N PRO A 126 -1.18 -20.24 0.71
CA PRO A 126 -0.75 -19.31 1.75
C PRO A 126 0.64 -18.70 1.47
N LYS A 127 1.46 -19.31 0.62
CA LYS A 127 2.75 -18.73 0.23
C LYS A 127 2.51 -17.59 -0.77
N LYS A 128 3.23 -16.48 -0.61
CA LYS A 128 3.18 -15.39 -1.58
C LYS A 128 3.56 -15.90 -2.98
N PRO A 129 2.82 -15.54 -4.03
CA PRO A 129 3.15 -15.93 -5.40
C PRO A 129 4.38 -15.19 -5.93
N VAL A 130 4.64 -13.98 -5.41
CA VAL A 130 5.79 -13.14 -5.72
C VAL A 130 6.26 -12.38 -4.47
N SER A 131 7.54 -12.05 -4.38
CA SER A 131 8.03 -11.18 -3.32
C SER A 131 7.47 -9.76 -3.48
N THR A 132 6.96 -9.19 -2.40
CA THR A 132 6.42 -7.84 -2.38
C THR A 132 7.55 -6.81 -2.42
N THR A 133 7.50 -5.85 -3.34
CA THR A 133 8.56 -4.88 -3.54
C THR A 133 8.08 -3.47 -3.82
N MET A 134 8.90 -2.50 -3.41
CA MET A 134 8.86 -1.12 -3.88
C MET A 134 10.18 -0.83 -4.59
N THR A 135 10.12 -0.30 -5.81
CA THR A 135 11.27 0.15 -6.59
C THR A 135 11.11 1.63 -6.92
N LEU A 136 12.01 2.46 -6.41
CA LEU A 136 12.06 3.89 -6.73
C LEU A 136 13.19 4.14 -7.72
N ARG A 137 12.88 4.83 -8.82
CA ARG A 137 13.84 5.26 -9.85
C ARG A 137 14.01 6.78 -9.79
N GLY A 138 15.22 7.25 -10.00
CA GLY A 138 15.49 8.69 -10.02
C GLY A 138 16.85 9.04 -10.63
N LYS A 139 17.10 10.34 -10.69
CA LYS A 139 18.35 10.94 -11.12
C LYS A 139 19.08 11.57 -9.93
N THR A 140 20.35 11.27 -9.75
CA THR A 140 21.20 11.79 -8.68
C THR A 140 21.76 13.18 -9.02
N PHE A 141 22.39 13.84 -8.05
CA PHE A 141 22.93 15.20 -8.23
C PHE A 141 24.07 15.28 -9.25
N ASP A 142 24.80 14.19 -9.45
CA ASP A 142 25.87 14.02 -10.45
C ASP A 142 25.35 13.54 -11.81
N GLY A 143 24.02 13.37 -11.94
CA GLY A 143 23.34 13.13 -13.20
C GLY A 143 23.11 11.66 -13.55
N GLU A 144 23.54 10.73 -12.71
CA GLU A 144 23.32 9.29 -12.89
C GLU A 144 21.87 8.91 -12.68
N VAL A 145 21.38 7.94 -13.48
CA VAL A 145 20.05 7.36 -13.31
C VAL A 145 20.20 6.03 -12.59
N SER A 146 19.54 5.88 -11.44
CA SER A 146 19.63 4.69 -10.62
C SER A 146 18.30 4.33 -9.97
N SER A 147 18.29 3.21 -9.24
CA SER A 147 17.11 2.72 -8.53
C SER A 147 17.44 2.16 -7.16
N HIS A 148 16.58 2.46 -6.19
CA HIS A 148 16.55 1.77 -4.91
C HIS A 148 15.39 0.78 -4.87
N ARG A 149 15.59 -0.37 -4.23
CA ARG A 149 14.58 -1.43 -4.10
C ARG A 149 14.45 -1.88 -2.65
N PHE A 150 13.22 -1.90 -2.15
CA PHE A 150 12.87 -2.43 -0.84
C PHE A 150 12.01 -3.68 -1.03
N ILE A 151 12.40 -4.79 -0.39
CA ILE A 151 11.80 -6.11 -0.58
C ILE A 151 11.33 -6.63 0.77
N LEU A 152 10.06 -7.03 0.85
CA LEU A 152 9.53 -7.71 2.04
C LEU A 152 9.81 -9.21 1.94
N GLY A 153 10.19 -9.84 3.06
CA GLY A 153 10.36 -11.30 3.11
C GLY A 153 9.09 -12.04 2.74
N ASP A 154 9.23 -13.23 2.14
CA ASP A 154 8.07 -14.01 1.69
C ASP A 154 7.28 -14.59 2.87
N GLU A 155 7.95 -14.78 4.01
CA GLU A 155 7.38 -15.30 5.25
C GLU A 155 6.60 -14.25 6.03
N THR A 156 6.76 -12.94 5.73
CA THR A 156 5.98 -11.90 6.40
C THR A 156 4.58 -11.83 5.77
N THR A 157 3.58 -12.30 6.50
CA THR A 157 2.19 -12.34 6.00
C THR A 157 1.65 -10.94 5.70
N MET A 158 0.57 -10.86 4.91
CA MET A 158 -0.16 -9.61 4.69
C MET A 158 -0.56 -8.98 6.04
N ALA A 159 -1.11 -9.78 6.96
CA ALA A 159 -1.50 -9.30 8.28
C ALA A 159 -0.32 -8.69 9.07
N ALA A 160 0.86 -9.32 9.05
CA ALA A 160 2.04 -8.78 9.71
C ALA A 160 2.49 -7.44 9.11
N ASN A 161 2.50 -7.35 7.78
CA ASN A 161 2.90 -6.15 7.05
C ASN A 161 1.85 -5.02 7.08
N VAL A 162 0.61 -5.30 7.50
CA VAL A 162 -0.45 -4.29 7.66
C VAL A 162 -0.57 -3.85 9.11
N VAL A 163 -0.78 -4.80 10.03
CA VAL A 163 -1.09 -4.49 11.44
C VAL A 163 0.14 -3.98 12.19
N GLY A 164 1.32 -4.56 11.93
CA GLY A 164 2.57 -4.13 12.55
C GLY A 164 2.85 -2.64 12.30
N PRO A 165 2.92 -2.20 11.02
CA PRO A 165 3.09 -0.79 10.70
C PRO A 165 1.94 0.09 11.22
N ALA A 166 0.69 -0.35 11.14
CA ALA A 166 -0.45 0.41 11.66
C ALA A 166 -0.31 0.75 13.15
N LEU A 167 0.12 -0.21 13.97
CA LEU A 167 0.41 0.03 15.38
C LEU A 167 1.61 0.96 15.58
N GLY A 168 2.63 0.86 14.73
CA GLY A 168 3.78 1.76 14.78
C GLY A 168 3.43 3.20 14.46
N TRP A 169 2.55 3.42 13.48
CA TRP A 169 2.00 4.73 13.16
C TRP A 169 1.00 5.24 14.18
N MET A 170 0.20 4.36 14.78
CA MET A 170 -0.67 4.72 15.90
C MET A 170 0.17 5.29 17.05
N LYS A 171 1.28 4.63 17.42
CA LYS A 171 2.20 5.14 18.45
C LYS A 171 2.79 6.51 18.07
N ALA A 172 3.21 6.70 16.82
CA ALA A 172 3.67 8.00 16.34
C ALA A 172 2.57 9.08 16.39
N GLY A 173 1.33 8.73 16.03
CA GLY A 173 0.17 9.60 16.10
C GLY A 173 -0.18 10.02 17.52
N LEU A 174 -0.07 9.09 18.49
CA LEU A 174 -0.22 9.41 19.91
C LEU A 174 0.85 10.39 20.41
N GLU A 175 2.11 10.24 19.99
CA GLU A 175 3.18 11.18 20.31
C GLU A 175 2.89 12.59 19.75
N PHE A 176 2.37 12.67 18.53
CA PHE A 176 1.97 13.93 17.90
C PHE A 176 0.78 14.56 18.64
N ASN A 177 -0.25 13.77 18.92
CA ASN A 177 -1.43 14.21 19.64
C ASN A 177 -1.08 14.78 21.02
N ALA A 178 -0.20 14.11 21.76
CA ALA A 178 0.29 14.55 23.07
C ALA A 178 1.04 15.90 23.04
N ARG A 179 1.55 16.29 21.87
CA ARG A 179 2.20 17.59 21.63
C ARG A 179 1.25 18.62 21.00
N CYS A 180 -0.05 18.35 21.00
CA CYS A 180 -1.08 19.16 20.38
C CYS A 180 -0.92 19.31 18.85
N ILE A 181 -0.32 18.31 18.19
CA ILE A 181 -0.17 18.26 16.73
C ILE A 181 -1.33 17.44 16.15
N TYR A 182 -2.35 18.15 15.67
CA TYR A 182 -3.58 17.57 15.12
C TYR A 182 -3.64 17.67 13.60
N GLY A 183 -4.57 16.94 12.97
CA GLY A 183 -4.78 16.93 11.52
C GLY A 183 -4.59 15.55 10.90
N VAL A 184 -4.53 15.51 9.57
CA VAL A 184 -4.33 14.28 8.78
C VAL A 184 -2.86 14.15 8.40
N PHE A 185 -2.27 12.99 8.67
CA PHE A 185 -0.90 12.65 8.29
C PHE A 185 -0.88 11.32 7.53
N GLY A 186 -0.08 11.24 6.47
CA GLY A 186 0.19 10.03 5.70
C GLY A 186 1.43 9.28 6.19
N SER A 187 1.55 8.01 5.79
CA SER A 187 2.74 7.18 6.04
C SER A 187 4.04 7.74 5.44
N ALA A 188 3.95 8.56 4.38
CA ALA A 188 5.09 9.24 3.78
C ALA A 188 5.57 10.48 4.58
N GLU A 189 4.76 11.02 5.48
CA GLU A 189 5.05 12.28 6.19
C GLU A 189 5.63 12.04 7.60
N ILE A 190 5.38 10.88 8.21
CA ILE A 190 5.77 10.59 9.59
C ILE A 190 6.47 9.24 9.74
N MET A 191 7.59 9.22 10.47
CA MET A 191 8.29 7.99 10.81
C MET A 191 7.48 7.18 11.85
N PRO A 192 7.14 5.91 11.61
CA PRO A 192 6.49 5.07 12.62
C PRO A 192 7.39 4.83 13.83
N ARG A 193 6.81 4.37 14.94
CA ARG A 193 7.54 4.01 16.15
C ARG A 193 7.44 2.52 16.40
N PHE A 194 8.56 1.85 16.61
CA PHE A 194 8.53 0.45 17.04
C PHE A 194 7.77 0.31 18.36
N VAL A 195 6.80 -0.61 18.39
CA VAL A 195 5.96 -0.91 19.56
C VAL A 195 6.59 -2.10 20.30
N LYS A 196 6.74 -1.97 21.62
CA LYS A 196 7.29 -2.98 22.51
C LYS A 196 6.21 -3.45 23.47
#